data_AF-A0ABD6E5G7-F1
#
_entry.id   AF-A0ABD6E5G7-F1
#
_cell.length_a   1.000
_cell.length_b   1.000
_cell.length_c   1.000
_cell.angle_alpha   90.00
_cell.angle_beta   90.00
_cell.angle_gamma   90.00
#
_symmetry.space_group_name_H-M   'P 1'
#
loop_
_entity.id
_entity.type
_entity.pdbx_description
1 polymer ?
#
loop_
_entity_poly.entity_id
_entity_poly.type
_entity_poly.pdbx_seq_one_letter_code
_entity_poly.pdbx_strand_id
1 'polypeptide(L)'
;MDAENVRRSNQCFSENVSILVSSESSRRAHSEVQICPAVLLPSQQAIPNAVKHIYNGLAAKATQVDQGMPDLIIPLIATGNTFDLEKRRKVEKGLSRIVEECGVWMITSGEYCDPLAIVASSITRKVLPNVSLHARTTDERN
;
A
#
# COMPACT_ATOMS: atom_id res chain seq x y z
N MET A 1 19.03 -19.67 24.48
CA MET A 1 18.38 -18.39 24.07
C MET A 1 17.37 -18.05 25.13
N ASP A 2 17.51 -16.90 25.78
CA ASP A 2 16.68 -16.51 26.92
C ASP A 2 15.26 -16.15 26.48
N ALA A 3 14.26 -16.58 27.25
CA ALA A 3 12.84 -16.42 26.91
C ALA A 3 12.42 -14.94 26.76
N GLU A 4 13.08 -14.02 27.48
CA GLU A 4 12.87 -12.58 27.29
C GLU A 4 13.36 -12.07 25.94
N ASN A 5 14.46 -12.61 25.44
CA ASN A 5 15.04 -12.18 24.18
C ASN A 5 14.14 -12.58 23.00
N VAL A 6 13.53 -13.78 23.09
CA VAL A 6 12.52 -14.26 22.14
C VAL A 6 11.24 -13.42 22.19
N ARG A 7 10.82 -12.95 23.37
CA ARG A 7 9.65 -12.07 23.50
C ARG A 7 9.90 -10.70 22.86
N ARG A 8 11.07 -10.12 23.08
CA ARG A 8 11.46 -8.83 22.47
C ARG A 8 11.60 -8.92 20.96
N SER A 9 12.18 -10.00 20.44
CA SER A 9 12.36 -10.18 18.99
C SER A 9 11.05 -10.42 18.24
N ASN A 10 9.99 -10.83 18.94
CA ASN A 10 8.65 -11.10 18.40
C ASN A 10 7.67 -9.94 18.54
N GLN A 11 8.05 -8.82 19.15
CA GLN A 11 7.15 -7.69 19.37
C GLN A 11 6.90 -6.90 18.08
N CYS A 12 5.73 -6.28 17.98
CA CYS A 12 5.27 -5.48 16.85
C CYS A 12 4.76 -4.14 17.39
N PHE A 13 5.20 -3.02 16.83
CA PHE A 13 4.84 -1.68 17.30
C PHE A 13 4.13 -0.90 16.20
N SER A 14 3.07 -0.17 16.55
CA SER A 14 2.37 0.73 15.62
C SER A 14 2.79 2.15 15.92
N GLU A 15 3.37 2.84 14.94
CA GLU A 15 3.85 4.22 15.08
C GLU A 15 3.64 5.00 13.77
N ASN A 16 3.68 6.32 13.84
CA ASN A 16 3.68 7.16 12.64
C ASN A 16 5.12 7.49 12.24
N VAL A 17 5.49 7.17 11.00
CA VAL A 17 6.82 7.46 10.44
C VAL A 17 6.72 8.53 9.35
N SER A 18 7.70 9.42 9.33
CA SER A 18 7.85 10.41 8.28
C SER A 18 8.57 9.78 7.08
N ILE A 19 7.90 9.74 5.93
CA ILE A 19 8.48 9.30 4.66
C ILE A 19 8.69 10.52 3.76
N LEU A 20 9.87 10.59 3.14
CA LEU A 20 10.17 11.58 2.12
C LEU A 20 9.71 11.04 0.77
N VAL A 21 8.66 11.63 0.20
CA VAL A 21 8.12 11.25 -1.09
C VAL A 21 8.63 12.23 -2.14
N SER A 22 9.46 11.73 -3.05
CA SER A 22 9.92 12.49 -4.21
C SER A 22 9.09 12.12 -5.42
N SER A 23 8.43 13.11 -6.05
CA SER A 23 7.74 12.91 -7.31
C SER A 23 8.50 13.58 -8.46
N GLU A 24 8.83 12.81 -9.49
CA GLU A 24 9.36 13.32 -10.76
C GLU A 24 8.26 13.62 -11.79
N SER A 25 7.00 13.73 -11.36
CA SER A 25 5.87 13.86 -12.28
C SER A 25 5.67 15.27 -12.87
N SER A 26 6.58 16.22 -12.64
CA SER A 26 6.53 17.55 -13.26
C SER A 26 7.94 18.16 -13.28
N ARG A 27 8.17 19.16 -14.14
CA ARG A 27 9.49 19.79 -14.43
C ARG A 27 10.21 20.43 -13.23
N ARG A 28 9.76 20.20 -11.99
CA ARG A 28 10.40 20.54 -10.73
C ARG A 28 10.31 19.33 -9.82
N ALA A 29 11.46 18.88 -9.31
CA ALA A 29 11.48 17.87 -8.26
C ALA A 29 10.75 18.43 -7.03
N HIS A 30 9.58 17.88 -6.73
CA HIS A 30 8.85 18.19 -5.52
C HIS A 30 9.09 17.03 -4.54
N SER A 31 9.68 17.37 -3.39
CA SER A 31 9.88 16.44 -2.29
C SER A 31 8.98 16.89 -1.14
N GLU A 32 8.09 16.00 -0.70
CA GLU A 32 7.14 16.26 0.37
C GLU A 32 7.35 15.24 1.49
N VAL A 33 7.27 15.68 2.74
CA VAL A 33 7.31 14.79 3.90
C VAL A 33 5.88 14.38 4.20
N GLN A 34 5.59 13.08 4.06
CA GLN A 34 4.30 12.50 4.41
C GLN A 34 4.44 11.71 5.72
N ILE A 35 3.50 11.91 6.65
CA ILE A 35 3.42 11.12 7.88
C ILE A 35 2.51 9.92 7.61
N CYS A 36 3.03 8.71 7.78
CA CYS A 36 2.32 7.46 7.48
C CYS A 36 2.26 6.54 8.71
N PRO A 37 1.13 5.88 8.97
CA PRO A 37 1.10 4.80 9.95
C PRO A 37 1.98 3.64 9.46
N ALA A 38 2.81 3.12 10.35
CA ALA A 38 3.71 2.01 10.08
C ALA A 38 3.70 0.99 11.21
N VAL A 39 4.04 -0.24 10.85
CA VAL A 39 4.23 -1.35 11.77
C VAL A 39 5.73 -1.65 11.82
N LEU A 40 6.37 -1.33 12.94
CA LEU A 40 7.80 -1.50 13.15
C LEU A 40 8.10 -2.88 13.74
N LEU A 41 9.05 -3.58 13.12
CA LEU A 41 9.45 -4.94 13.48
C LEU A 41 10.92 -4.94 13.89
N PRO A 42 11.25 -5.39 15.12
CA PRO A 42 12.64 -5.46 15.59
C PRO A 42 13.43 -6.59 14.93
N SER A 43 12.75 -7.59 14.37
CA SER A 43 13.37 -8.70 13.64
C SER A 43 12.37 -9.36 12.68
N GLN A 44 12.88 -10.19 11.76
CA GLN A 44 12.05 -11.02 10.89
C GLN A 44 11.16 -12.03 11.66
N GLN A 45 11.53 -12.38 12.90
CA GLN A 45 10.72 -13.28 13.74
C GLN A 45 9.37 -12.66 14.13
N ALA A 46 9.26 -11.33 14.09
CA ALA A 46 8.03 -10.60 14.38
C ALA A 46 7.05 -10.55 13.19
N ILE A 47 7.45 -10.97 11.97
CA ILE A 47 6.60 -10.90 10.76
C ILE A 47 5.24 -11.58 10.97
N PRO A 48 5.14 -12.82 11.52
CA PRO A 48 3.84 -13.44 11.73
C PRO A 48 2.92 -12.64 12.65
N ASN A 49 3.48 -11.96 13.66
CA ASN A 49 2.72 -11.11 14.58
C ASN A 49 2.28 -9.81 13.91
N ALA A 50 3.12 -9.23 13.05
CA ALA A 50 2.78 -8.08 12.22
C ALA A 50 1.61 -8.39 11.29
N VAL A 51 1.68 -9.53 10.61
CA VAL A 51 0.63 -10.03 9.73
C VAL A 51 -0.67 -10.17 10.52
N LYS A 52 -0.64 -10.89 11.66
CA LYS A 52 -1.80 -11.04 12.53
C LYS A 52 -2.39 -9.70 12.97
N HIS A 53 -1.54 -8.73 13.33
CA HIS A 53 -1.98 -7.39 13.71
C HIS A 53 -2.73 -6.68 12.57
N ILE A 54 -2.19 -6.71 11.34
CA ILE A 54 -2.82 -6.11 10.16
C ILE A 54 -4.17 -6.77 9.88
N TYR A 55 -4.23 -8.10 9.81
CA TYR A 55 -5.47 -8.83 9.53
C TYR A 55 -6.54 -8.59 10.61
N ASN A 56 -6.15 -8.56 11.89
CA ASN A 56 -7.09 -8.22 12.97
C ASN A 56 -7.63 -6.80 12.82
N GLY A 57 -6.77 -5.84 12.45
CA GLY A 57 -7.19 -4.46 12.19
C GLY A 57 -8.14 -4.33 11.01
N LEU A 58 -7.92 -5.10 9.93
CA LEU A 58 -8.81 -5.18 8.78
C LEU A 58 -10.16 -5.81 9.18
N ALA A 59 -10.13 -6.95 9.87
CA ALA A 59 -11.32 -7.65 10.33
C ALA A 59 -12.16 -6.80 11.29
N ALA A 60 -11.53 -6.07 12.22
CA ALA A 60 -12.23 -5.20 13.17
C ALA A 60 -12.91 -4.00 12.49
N LYS A 61 -12.42 -3.56 11.32
CA LYS A 61 -12.98 -2.43 10.55
C LYS A 61 -13.96 -2.88 9.47
N ALA A 62 -14.10 -4.17 9.22
CA ALA A 62 -15.08 -4.72 8.30
C ALA A 62 -16.47 -4.65 8.96
N THR A 63 -17.12 -3.49 8.89
CA THR A 63 -18.42 -3.28 9.56
C THR A 63 -19.62 -3.81 8.78
N GLN A 64 -19.55 -4.03 7.46
CA GLN A 64 -20.72 -4.45 6.67
C GLN A 64 -20.49 -5.37 5.47
N VAL A 65 -19.28 -5.78 5.13
CA VAL A 65 -19.05 -6.72 4.02
C VAL A 65 -17.83 -7.58 4.34
N ASP A 66 -17.81 -8.81 3.83
CA ASP A 66 -16.68 -9.77 3.75
C ASP A 66 -15.41 -9.20 3.07
N GLN A 67 -15.26 -7.87 3.00
CA GLN A 67 -14.19 -7.08 2.37
C GLN A 67 -12.81 -7.23 3.05
N GLY A 68 -12.73 -7.97 4.15
CA GLY A 68 -11.47 -8.30 4.78
C GLY A 68 -10.66 -9.35 4.01
N MET A 69 -11.31 -10.13 3.14
CA MET A 69 -10.67 -11.16 2.33
C MET A 69 -10.86 -10.88 0.84
N PRO A 70 -9.80 -10.97 0.03
CA PRO A 70 -9.91 -10.83 -1.41
C PRO A 70 -10.47 -12.11 -2.04
N ASP A 71 -11.23 -11.97 -3.12
CA ASP A 71 -11.54 -13.06 -4.05
C ASP A 71 -10.27 -13.60 -4.71
N LEU A 72 -9.28 -12.72 -4.93
CA LEU A 72 -8.03 -13.05 -5.61
C LEU A 72 -6.82 -12.30 -5.05
N ILE A 73 -5.74 -13.04 -4.80
CA ILE A 73 -4.42 -12.48 -4.46
C ILE A 73 -3.51 -12.58 -5.69
N ILE A 74 -3.01 -11.44 -6.17
CA ILE A 74 -2.16 -11.36 -7.35
C ILE A 74 -0.76 -10.83 -6.96
N PRO A 75 0.26 -11.69 -6.92
CA PRO A 75 1.64 -11.25 -6.81
C PRO A 75 2.14 -10.69 -8.14
N LEU A 76 2.64 -9.46 -8.11
CA LEU A 76 3.15 -8.73 -9.26
C LEU A 76 4.68 -8.68 -9.20
N ILE A 77 5.34 -9.60 -9.90
CA ILE A 77 6.79 -9.80 -9.84
C ILE A 77 7.44 -9.27 -11.13
N ALA A 78 7.88 -8.00 -11.04
CA ALA A 78 8.62 -7.20 -12.03
C ALA A 78 10.11 -7.48 -12.24
N THR A 79 10.77 -8.16 -11.30
CA THR A 79 12.21 -7.95 -11.03
C THR A 79 13.09 -8.04 -12.29
N GLY A 80 13.78 -6.93 -12.59
CA GLY A 80 14.69 -6.83 -13.74
C GLY A 80 14.03 -6.59 -15.10
N ASN A 81 12.69 -6.49 -15.17
CA ASN A 81 11.97 -6.21 -16.41
C ASN A 81 11.72 -4.72 -16.61
N THR A 82 11.65 -4.31 -17.88
CA THR A 82 11.15 -3.00 -18.30
C THR A 82 10.02 -3.20 -19.29
N PHE A 83 8.97 -2.38 -19.19
CA PHE A 83 7.85 -2.40 -20.13
C PHE A 83 7.94 -1.22 -21.06
N ASP A 84 7.84 -1.48 -22.36
CA ASP A 84 7.45 -0.45 -23.30
C ASP A 84 6.01 0.03 -23.03
N LEU A 85 5.64 1.17 -23.62
CA LEU A 85 4.35 1.78 -23.40
C LEU A 85 3.18 0.88 -23.81
N GLU A 86 3.35 0.07 -24.87
CA GLU A 86 2.29 -0.78 -25.40
C GLU A 86 2.02 -1.96 -24.46
N LYS A 87 3.06 -2.67 -24.03
CA LYS A 87 2.97 -3.77 -23.05
C LYS A 87 2.38 -3.28 -21.74
N ARG A 88 2.84 -2.13 -21.25
CA ARG A 88 2.30 -1.50 -20.04
C ARG A 88 0.79 -1.25 -20.14
N ARG A 89 0.32 -0.66 -21.25
CA ARG A 89 -1.11 -0.41 -21.48
C ARG A 89 -1.93 -1.70 -21.58
N LYS A 90 -1.39 -2.75 -22.19
CA LYS A 90 -2.06 -4.06 -22.28
C LYS A 90 -2.24 -4.68 -20.90
N VAL A 91 -1.18 -4.68 -20.08
CA VAL A 91 -1.21 -5.19 -18.70
C VAL A 91 -2.17 -4.37 -17.85
N GLU A 92 -2.08 -3.04 -17.91
CA GLU A 92 -2.97 -2.15 -17.17
C GLU A 92 -4.43 -2.38 -17.53
N LYS A 93 -4.78 -2.48 -18.82
CA LYS A 93 -6.14 -2.76 -19.27
C LYS A 93 -6.65 -4.12 -18.78
N GLY A 94 -5.80 -5.15 -18.84
CA GLY A 94 -6.16 -6.49 -18.37
C GLY A 94 -6.40 -6.51 -16.86
N LEU A 95 -5.49 -5.92 -16.10
CA LEU A 95 -5.56 -5.91 -14.63
C LEU A 95 -6.67 -5.00 -14.11
N SER A 96 -6.95 -3.86 -14.75
CA SER A 96 -8.08 -2.99 -14.42
C SER A 96 -9.41 -3.74 -14.45
N ARG A 97 -9.65 -4.55 -15.48
CA ARG A 97 -10.88 -5.36 -15.58
C ARG A 97 -11.03 -6.34 -14.43
N ILE A 98 -9.93 -6.92 -13.94
CA ILE A 98 -9.98 -7.86 -12.81
C ILE A 98 -10.30 -7.10 -11.51
N VAL A 99 -9.68 -5.93 -11.29
CA VAL A 99 -9.92 -5.10 -10.10
C VAL A 99 -11.33 -4.51 -10.08
N GLU A 100 -11.94 -4.24 -11.23
CA GLU A 100 -13.32 -3.74 -11.33
C GLU A 100 -14.37 -4.81 -10.98
N GLU A 101 -14.09 -6.08 -11.28
CA GLU A 101 -15.06 -7.19 -11.15
C GLU A 101 -14.83 -8.04 -9.88
N CYS A 102 -13.67 -7.94 -9.23
CA CYS A 102 -13.30 -8.76 -8.08
C CYS A 102 -12.67 -7.94 -6.93
N GLY A 103 -12.85 -8.39 -5.70
CA GLY A 103 -12.04 -7.94 -4.57
C GLY A 103 -10.62 -8.49 -4.68
N VAL A 104 -9.66 -7.67 -5.15
CA VAL A 104 -8.29 -8.11 -5.41
C VAL A 104 -7.31 -7.54 -4.39
N TRP A 105 -6.38 -8.38 -3.92
CA TRP A 105 -5.16 -7.93 -3.26
C TRP A 105 -3.97 -8.03 -4.22
N MET A 106 -3.41 -6.88 -4.58
CA MET A 106 -2.19 -6.82 -5.38
C MET A 106 -0.97 -6.73 -4.47
N ILE A 107 -0.04 -7.67 -4.62
CA ILE A 107 1.24 -7.65 -3.90
C ILE A 107 2.30 -7.13 -4.86
N THR A 108 2.82 -5.93 -4.61
CA THR A 108 3.86 -5.30 -5.45
C THR A 108 5.21 -5.30 -4.72
N SER A 109 6.29 -5.07 -5.46
CA SER A 109 7.62 -4.83 -4.88
C SER A 109 7.71 -3.49 -4.12
N GLY A 110 6.80 -2.56 -4.38
CA GLY A 110 6.85 -1.19 -3.85
C GLY A 110 7.92 -0.31 -4.49
N GLU A 111 8.74 -0.84 -5.41
CA GLU A 111 9.80 -0.10 -6.07
C GLU A 111 9.21 0.85 -7.13
N TYR A 112 9.66 2.10 -7.13
CA TYR A 112 9.22 3.11 -8.10
C TYR A 112 9.55 2.71 -9.55
N CYS A 113 10.66 2.00 -9.76
CA CYS A 113 11.11 1.58 -11.07
C CYS A 113 10.50 0.24 -11.54
N ASP A 114 9.74 -0.46 -10.68
CA ASP A 114 9.11 -1.71 -11.06
C ASP A 114 7.89 -1.44 -11.97
N PRO A 115 7.88 -1.98 -13.20
CA PRO A 115 6.83 -1.65 -14.16
C PRO A 115 5.44 -2.13 -13.72
N LEU A 116 5.35 -3.24 -12.96
CA LEU A 116 4.07 -3.72 -12.43
C LEU A 116 3.64 -2.95 -11.19
N ALA A 117 4.56 -2.51 -10.33
CA ALA A 117 4.24 -1.61 -9.21
C ALA A 117 3.66 -0.28 -9.72
N ILE A 118 4.23 0.26 -10.81
CA ILE A 118 3.70 1.46 -11.45
C ILE A 118 2.30 1.20 -12.03
N VAL A 119 2.07 0.06 -12.69
CA VAL A 119 0.73 -0.30 -13.22
C VAL A 119 -0.28 -0.41 -12.08
N ALA A 120 0.04 -1.13 -11.01
CA ALA A 120 -0.82 -1.28 -9.84
C ALA A 120 -1.17 0.08 -9.22
N SER A 121 -0.18 0.98 -9.10
CA SER A 121 -0.40 2.36 -8.64
C SER A 121 -1.35 3.14 -9.55
N SER A 122 -1.18 3.03 -10.88
CA SER A 122 -2.07 3.67 -11.86
C SER A 122 -3.52 3.20 -11.71
N ILE A 123 -3.73 1.89 -11.58
CA ILE A 123 -5.06 1.29 -11.40
C ILE A 123 -5.67 1.74 -10.08
N THR A 124 -4.91 1.67 -8.99
CA THR A 124 -5.38 2.04 -7.66
C THR A 124 -5.81 3.51 -7.60
N ARG A 125 -5.06 4.42 -8.25
CA ARG A 125 -5.44 5.84 -8.36
C ARG A 125 -6.72 6.08 -9.16
N LYS A 126 -7.06 5.20 -10.10
CA LYS A 126 -8.31 5.30 -10.87
C LYS A 126 -9.52 4.82 -10.08
N VAL A 127 -9.32 3.80 -9.24
CA VAL A 127 -10.39 3.15 -8.47
C VAL A 127 -10.67 3.86 -7.16
N LEU A 128 -9.63 4.31 -6.46
CA LEU A 128 -9.82 5.05 -5.22
C LEU A 128 -10.38 6.45 -5.52
N PRO A 129 -11.39 6.93 -4.78
CA PRO A 129 -11.86 8.29 -4.93
C PRO A 129 -10.67 9.23 -4.72
N ASN A 130 -10.46 10.17 -5.64
CA ASN A 130 -9.52 11.27 -5.44
C ASN A 130 -9.96 11.99 -4.17
N VAL A 131 -9.32 11.71 -3.04
CA VAL A 131 -9.49 12.50 -1.82
C VAL A 131 -8.78 13.81 -2.09
N SER A 132 -9.42 14.68 -2.87
CA SER A 132 -9.11 16.09 -2.86
C SER A 132 -9.28 16.56 -1.43
N LEU A 133 -8.21 17.07 -0.85
CA LEU A 133 -8.21 17.89 0.36
C LEU A 133 -9.29 18.99 0.20
N HIS A 134 -10.50 18.73 0.67
CA HIS A 134 -11.57 19.70 0.89
C HIS A 134 -12.01 19.62 2.36
N ALA A 135 -11.04 19.68 3.26
CA ALA A 135 -11.27 19.87 4.68
C ALA A 135 -10.31 20.94 5.19
N ARG A 136 -10.45 22.17 4.70
CA ARG A 136 -9.84 23.39 5.26
C ARG A 136 -10.41 24.64 4.61
N THR A 137 -11.71 24.88 4.75
CA THR A 137 -12.32 26.21 4.63
C THR A 137 -13.77 26.14 5.10
N THR A 138 -14.00 26.16 6.41
CA THR A 138 -15.24 26.64 7.04
C THR A 138 -15.06 26.55 8.55
N ASP A 139 -14.25 27.44 9.11
CA ASP A 139 -14.34 27.76 10.54
C ASP A 139 -13.68 29.13 10.82
N GLU A 140 -14.17 30.17 10.14
CA GLU A 140 -14.04 31.55 10.59
C GLU A 140 -15.28 32.33 10.13
N ARG A 141 -16.38 32.16 10.87
CA ARG A 141 -17.46 33.15 11.02
C ARG A 141 -18.43 32.64 12.08
N ASN A 142 -18.17 33.05 13.32
CA ASN A 142 -19.15 33.54 14.29
C ASN A 142 -18.41 34.31 15.38
#